data_AF-A0A926UN12-F1
#
_entry.id   AF-A0A926UN12-F1
#
_cell.length_a   1.000
_cell.length_b   1.000
_cell.length_c   1.000
_cell.angle_alpha   90.00
_cell.angle_beta   90.00
_cell.angle_gamma   90.00
#
_symmetry.space_group_name_H-M   'P 1'
#
loop_
_entity.id
_entity.type
_entity.pdbx_description
1 polymer ?
#
loop_
_entity_poly.entity_id
_entity_poly.type
_entity_poly.pdbx_seq_one_letter_code
_entity_poly.pdbx_strand_id
1 'polypeptide(L)' 'MEYLPEFPVILVTEADYQFSSNEAIGSELKFWFDHQELGCCSYKQVKKQHTGEGWAEKVASELQHIPST' A
#
# COMPACT_ATOMS: atom_id res chain seq x y z
N MET A 1 -18.69 -2.57 -20.15
CA MET A 1 -18.84 -2.97 -18.73
C MET A 1 -17.50 -3.52 -18.33
N GLU A 2 -16.71 -2.73 -17.62
CA GLU A 2 -15.33 -3.10 -17.28
C GLU A 2 -15.36 -4.01 -16.06
N TYR A 3 -14.78 -5.20 -16.18
CA TYR A 3 -14.73 -6.18 -15.09
C TYR A 3 -13.55 -5.82 -14.19
N LEU A 4 -13.83 -5.18 -13.05
CA LEU A 4 -12.81 -4.96 -12.04
C LEU A 4 -12.62 -6.25 -11.24
N PRO A 5 -11.38 -6.75 -11.10
CA PRO A 5 -11.13 -7.95 -10.30
C PRO A 5 -11.48 -7.69 -8.83
N GLU A 6 -11.90 -8.74 -8.13
CA GLU A 6 -12.19 -8.70 -6.68
C GLU A 6 -11.02 -8.14 -5.86
N PHE A 7 -9.80 -8.26 -6.37
CA PHE A 7 -8.58 -7.67 -5.81
C PHE A 7 -7.83 -6.88 -6.89
N PRO A 8 -8.01 -5.54 -6.97
CA PRO A 8 -7.31 -4.72 -7.93
C PRO A 8 -5.80 -4.71 -7.68
N VAL A 9 -5.02 -4.89 -8.75
CA VAL A 9 -3.58 -4.73 -8.72
C VAL A 9 -3.25 -3.27 -8.99
N ILE A 10 -2.70 -2.58 -8.00
CA ILE A 10 -2.24 -1.20 -8.14
C ILE A 10 -0.84 -1.24 -8.76
N LEU A 11 -0.70 -0.67 -9.95
CA LEU A 11 0.59 -0.50 -10.62
C LEU A 11 1.19 0.83 -10.19
N VAL A 12 2.34 0.76 -9.53
CA VAL A 12 3.11 1.95 -9.16
C VAL A 12 4.20 2.15 -10.20
N THR A 13 4.14 3.25 -10.93
CA THR A 13 5.14 3.56 -11.97
C THR A 13 6.37 4.22 -11.37
N GLU A 14 7.46 4.27 -12.14
CA GLU A 14 8.66 5.02 -11.73
C GLU A 14 8.35 6.52 -11.56
N ALA A 15 7.42 7.08 -12.33
CA ALA A 15 7.01 8.47 -12.18
C ALA A 15 6.34 8.72 -10.81
N ASP A 16 5.45 7.81 -10.37
CA ASP A 16 4.81 7.88 -9.04
C ASP A 16 5.85 7.79 -7.92
N TYR A 17 6.86 6.94 -8.10
CA TYR A 17 7.98 6.83 -7.18
C TYR A 17 8.83 8.11 -7.13
N GLN A 18 9.10 8.76 -8.26
CA GLN A 18 9.91 9.98 -8.28
C GLN A 18 9.17 11.19 -7.69
N PHE A 19 7.84 11.25 -7.83
CA PHE A 19 7.00 12.29 -7.22
C PHE A 19 6.74 12.06 -5.73
N SER A 20 7.12 10.90 -5.20
CA SER A 20 6.88 10.56 -3.81
C SER A 20 7.77 11.34 -2.83
N SER A 21 7.20 11.73 -1.69
CA SER A 21 8.00 12.11 -0.53
C SER A 21 8.60 10.85 0.08
N ASN A 22 9.88 10.62 -0.19
CA ASN A 22 10.65 9.55 0.43
C ASN A 22 10.95 9.94 1.88
N GLU A 23 10.23 9.36 2.83
CA GLU A 23 10.57 9.45 4.25
C GLU A 23 11.34 8.20 4.66
N ALA A 24 12.61 8.38 5.07
CA ALA A 24 13.37 7.31 5.71
C ALA A 24 12.83 7.11 7.14
N ILE A 25 11.85 6.22 7.29
CA ILE A 25 11.36 5.81 8.61
C ILE A 25 12.15 4.55 9.03
N GLY A 26 13.23 4.76 9.77
CA GLY A 26 14.08 3.68 10.28
C GLY A 26 14.95 3.03 9.19
N SER A 27 14.96 1.70 9.11
CA SER A 27 15.75 0.93 8.12
C SER A 27 14.93 0.48 6.90
N GLU A 28 13.71 1.00 6.75
CA GLU A 28 12.75 0.57 5.73
C GLU A 28 12.52 1.68 4.71
N LEU A 29 12.51 1.30 3.44
CA LEU A 29 12.12 2.20 2.36
C LEU A 29 10.60 2.26 2.33
N LYS A 30 10.07 3.43 2.69
CA LYS A 30 8.67 3.79 2.55
C LYS A 30 8.58 4.99 1.63
N PHE A 31 7.63 4.96 0.71
CA PHE A 31 7.33 6.12 -0.11
C PHE A 31 5.83 6.33 -0.23
N TRP A 32 5.45 7.61 -0.36
CA TRP A 32 4.07 8.06 -0.45
C TRP A 32 3.75 8.49 -1.87
N PHE A 33 2.71 7.95 -2.48
CA PHE A 33 2.29 8.34 -3.83
C PHE A 33 0.80 8.66 -3.85
N ASP A 34 0.40 9.56 -4.75
CA ASP A 34 -1.01 9.92 -4.92
C ASP A 34 -1.63 9.04 -6.00
N HIS A 35 -2.63 8.24 -5.63
CA HIS A 35 -3.37 7.40 -6.55
C HIS A 35 -4.70 8.05 -6.90
N GLN A 36 -5.03 8.16 -8.19
CA GLN A 36 -6.21 8.89 -8.66
C GLN A 36 -7.53 8.44 -8.00
N GLU A 37 -7.67 7.15 -7.68
CA GLU A 37 -8.89 6.58 -7.10
C GLU A 37 -8.83 6.34 -5.59
N LEU A 38 -7.63 6.17 -5.03
CA LEU A 38 -7.43 5.77 -3.63
C LEU A 38 -6.87 6.91 -2.76
N GLY A 39 -6.48 8.04 -3.39
CA GLY A 39 -5.81 9.14 -2.75
C GLY A 39 -4.37 8.81 -2.35
N CYS A 40 -3.91 9.45 -1.28
CA CYS A 40 -2.53 9.30 -0.80
C CYS A 40 -2.29 7.89 -0.22
N CYS A 41 -1.53 7.09 -0.95
CA CYS A 41 -1.16 5.73 -0.61
C CYS A 41 0.30 5.65 -0.15
N SER A 42 0.61 4.74 0.76
CA SER A 42 2.01 4.44 1.12
C SER A 42 2.41 3.05 0.68
N TYR A 43 3.53 2.96 -0.04
CA TYR A 43 4.20 1.71 -0.33
C TYR A 43 5.30 1.47 0.70
N LYS A 44 5.37 0.24 1.23
CA LYS A 44 6.45 -0.23 2.09
C LYS A 44 7.22 -1.34 1.37
N GLN A 45 8.53 -1.15 1.22
CA GLN A 45 9.37 -2.20 0.65
C GLN A 45 9.46 -3.37 1.64
N VAL A 46 9.09 -4.57 1.19
CA VAL A 46 9.18 -5.78 2.02
C VAL A 46 10.65 -6.11 2.26
N LYS A 47 11.06 -6.14 3.53
CA LYS A 47 12.39 -6.64 3.93
C LYS A 47 12.54 -8.10 3.51
N LYS A 48 13.77 -8.50 3.19
CA LYS A 48 14.15 -9.85 2.72
C LYS A 48 13.68 -11.01 3.63
N GLN A 49 13.33 -10.71 4.88
CA GLN A 49 12.73 -11.64 5.82
C GLN A 49 11.20 -11.52 5.77
N HIS A 50 10.55 -12.53 5.19
CA HIS A 50 9.09 -12.61 5.12
C HIS A 50 8.49 -12.97 6.49
N THR A 51 8.37 -11.97 7.36
CA THR A 51 7.77 -12.08 8.71
C THR A 51 6.23 -12.07 8.70
N GLY A 52 5.62 -11.75 7.56
CA GLY A 52 4.16 -11.64 7.42
C GLY A 52 3.57 -10.30 7.87
N GLU A 53 4.40 -9.33 8.28
CA GLU A 53 3.97 -8.01 8.76
C GLU A 53 3.05 -7.28 7.76
N GLY A 54 3.37 -7.32 6.46
CA GLY A 54 2.52 -6.72 5.43
C GLY A 54 1.15 -7.39 5.26
N TRP A 55 1.06 -8.71 5.52
CA TRP A 55 -0.22 -9.41 5.51
C TRP A 55 -1.07 -9.07 6.73
N ALA A 56 -0.44 -9.00 7.91
CA ALA A 56 -1.11 -8.60 9.15
C ALA A 56 -1.66 -7.16 9.04
N GLU A 57 -0.87 -6.24 8.50
CA GLU A 57 -1.30 -4.84 8.29
C GLU A 57 -2.47 -4.75 7.30
N LYS A 58 -2.42 -5.48 6.18
CA LYS A 58 -3.54 -5.52 5.23
C LYS A 58 -4.82 -6.03 5.89
N VAL A 59 -4.75 -7.16 6.59
CA VAL A 59 -5.92 -7.73 7.29
C VAL A 59 -6.46 -6.75 8.33
N ALA A 60 -5.60 -6.13 9.13
CA ALA A 60 -6.02 -5.16 10.14
C ALA A 60 -6.75 -3.95 9.53
N SER A 61 -6.27 -3.44 8.39
CA SER A 61 -6.91 -2.35 7.64
C SER A 61 -8.31 -2.72 7.14
N GLU A 62 -8.49 -3.93 6.61
CA GLU A 62 -9.81 -4.41 6.16
C GLU A 62 -10.76 -4.61 7.35
N LEU A 63 -10.27 -5.19 8.45
CA LEU A 63 -11.07 -5.41 9.66
C LEU A 63 -11.60 -4.12 10.29
N GLN A 64 -10.90 -2.99 10.14
CA GLN A 64 -11.37 -1.69 10.65
C GLN A 64 -12.69 -1.22 10.01
N HIS A 65 -12.96 -1.65 8.77
CA HIS A 65 -14.17 -1.29 8.03
C HIS A 65 -15.35 -2.20 8.34
N ILE A 66 -15.15 -3.25 9.13
CA ILE A 66 -16.21 -4.15 9.56
C ILE A 66 -16.91 -3.49 10.76
N PRO A 67 -18.22 -3.18 10.67
CA PRO A 67 -18.95 -2.62 11.79
C PRO A 67 -18.93 -3.59 12.97
N SER A 68 -18.61 -3.09 14.17
CA SER A 68 -18.68 -3.85 15.40
C SER A 68 -20.13 -4.29 15.64
N THR A 69 -20.39 -5.59 15.54
CA THR A 69 -21.69 -6.23 15.85
C THR A 69 -22.13 -5.99 17.29
#